data_AF-A0A4P5XKI8-F1
#
_entry.id   AF-A0A4P5XKI8-F1
#
_cell.length_a   1.000
_cell.length_b   1.000
_cell.length_c   1.000
_cell.angle_alpha   90.00
_cell.angle_beta   90.00
_cell.angle_gamma   90.00
#
_symmetry.space_group_name_H-M   'P 1'
#
loop_
_entity.id
_entity.type
_entity.pdbx_description
1 polymer ?
#
loop_
_entity_poly.entity_id
_entity_poly.type
_entity_poly.pdbx_seq_one_letter_code
_entity_poly.pdbx_strand_id
1 'polypeptide(L)'
;MFNLLTGFREELLKPFASHREIDGVVAAVNNAQATVLREQGADNLKRVRILDDRHDWSSESCDGPDAFGGVVEYKTTWHPLSAE
;
A
#
# COMPACT_ATOMS: atom_id res chain seq x y z
N MET A 1 -5.68 -3.38 15.03
CA MET A 1 -6.81 -4.23 14.59
C MET A 1 -6.39 -4.87 13.27
N PHE A 2 -6.65 -6.16 13.09
CA PHE A 2 -6.36 -6.89 11.85
C PHE A 2 -7.65 -7.48 11.31
N ASN A 3 -7.88 -7.33 10.00
CA ASN A 3 -9.03 -7.90 9.29
C ASN A 3 -8.52 -8.80 8.18
N LEU A 4 -9.11 -9.99 8.03
CA LEU A 4 -8.80 -10.93 6.95
C LEU A 4 -10.06 -11.15 6.11
N LEU A 5 -9.91 -10.97 4.80
CA LEU A 5 -10.97 -11.19 3.82
C LEU A 5 -10.46 -12.20 2.79
N THR A 6 -11.32 -13.13 2.41
CA THR A 6 -11.06 -14.09 1.33
C THR A 6 -12.14 -13.93 0.25
N GLY A 7 -11.79 -14.26 -0.99
CA GLY A 7 -12.69 -14.09 -2.14
C GLY A 7 -11.93 -14.08 -3.45
N PHE A 8 -12.64 -13.87 -4.55
CA PHE A 8 -12.01 -13.75 -5.86
C PHE A 8 -11.36 -12.38 -6.01
N ARG A 9 -10.12 -12.35 -6.51
CA ARG A 9 -9.38 -11.09 -6.66
C ARG A 9 -10.10 -10.11 -7.58
N GLU A 10 -10.75 -10.62 -8.62
CA GLU A 10 -11.53 -9.84 -9.58
C GLU A 10 -12.70 -9.11 -8.93
N GLU A 11 -13.32 -9.70 -7.90
CA GLU A 11 -14.41 -9.09 -7.14
C GLU A 11 -13.89 -8.04 -6.15
N LEU A 12 -12.72 -8.28 -5.55
CA LEU A 12 -12.14 -7.41 -4.53
C LEU A 12 -11.39 -6.20 -5.12
N LEU A 13 -10.82 -6.33 -6.32
CA LEU A 13 -9.91 -5.33 -6.88
C LEU A 13 -10.53 -3.93 -6.95
N LYS A 14 -11.71 -3.82 -7.58
CA LYS A 14 -12.36 -2.52 -7.81
C LYS A 14 -12.87 -1.87 -6.52
N PRO A 15 -13.54 -2.59 -5.59
CA PRO A 15 -13.90 -2.03 -4.29
C PRO A 15 -12.69 -1.46 -3.55
N PHE A 16 -11.59 -2.20 -3.43
CA PHE A 16 -10.39 -1.72 -2.72
C PHE A 16 -9.71 -0.55 -3.46
N ALA A 17 -9.68 -0.58 -4.80
CA ALA A 17 -9.09 0.49 -5.59
C ALA A 17 -9.84 1.83 -5.44
N SER A 18 -11.17 1.79 -5.38
CA SER A 18 -12.03 2.98 -5.40
C SER A 18 -12.52 3.45 -4.02
N HIS A 19 -12.30 2.67 -2.95
CA HIS A 19 -12.79 3.03 -1.63
C HIS A 19 -12.10 4.28 -1.08
N ARG A 20 -12.84 5.37 -0.85
CA ARG A 20 -12.25 6.67 -0.47
C ARG A 20 -11.59 6.69 0.91
N GLU A 21 -12.05 5.86 1.84
CA GLU A 21 -11.48 5.80 3.22
C GLU A 21 -10.28 4.83 3.33
N ILE A 22 -9.75 4.33 2.22
CA ILE A 22 -8.49 3.59 2.21
C ILE A 22 -7.38 4.57 1.82
N ASP A 23 -6.44 4.83 2.72
CA ASP A 23 -5.34 5.79 2.49
C ASP A 23 -4.20 5.21 1.64
N GLY A 24 -4.03 3.88 1.66
CA GLY A 24 -2.99 3.22 0.89
C GLY A 24 -3.25 1.73 0.65
N VAL A 25 -2.69 1.21 -0.43
CA VAL A 25 -2.78 -0.19 -0.85
C VAL A 25 -1.38 -0.72 -1.19
N VAL A 26 -1.02 -1.86 -0.60
CA VAL A 26 0.11 -2.69 -1.04
C VAL A 26 -0.47 -3.93 -1.71
N ALA A 27 -0.07 -4.22 -2.95
CA ALA A 27 -0.64 -5.32 -3.72
C ALA A 27 0.44 -6.06 -4.53
N ALA A 28 0.50 -7.38 -4.35
CA ALA A 28 1.17 -8.31 -5.25
C ALA A 28 0.17 -8.74 -6.33
N VAL A 29 0.26 -8.13 -7.51
CA VAL A 29 -0.69 -8.32 -8.61
C VAL A 29 0.01 -8.16 -9.96
N ASN A 30 -0.61 -8.68 -11.02
CA ASN A 30 -0.13 -8.47 -12.38
C ASN A 30 -0.32 -7.00 -12.87
N ASN A 31 0.29 -6.68 -14.01
CA ASN A 31 0.29 -5.32 -14.58
C ASN A 31 -1.09 -4.76 -14.91
N ALA A 32 -2.03 -5.61 -15.38
CA ALA A 32 -3.38 -5.17 -15.69
C ALA A 32 -4.13 -4.76 -14.41
N GLN A 33 -4.02 -5.56 -13.36
CA GLN A 33 -4.62 -5.26 -12.06
C GLN A 33 -3.96 -4.05 -11.37
N ALA A 34 -2.64 -3.92 -11.50
CA ALA A 34 -1.89 -2.76 -11.03
C ALA A 34 -2.37 -1.46 -11.69
N THR A 35 -2.73 -1.51 -12.97
CA THR A 35 -3.28 -0.37 -13.71
C THR A 35 -4.62 0.05 -13.11
N VAL A 36 -5.53 -0.90 -12.86
CA VAL A 36 -6.82 -0.62 -12.21
C VAL A 36 -6.66 0.02 -10.84
N LEU A 37 -5.74 -0.50 -10.01
CA LEU A 37 -5.46 0.06 -8.68
C LEU A 37 -5.00 1.52 -8.75
N ARG A 38 -4.11 1.84 -9.70
CA ARG A 38 -3.58 3.20 -9.87
C ARG A 38 -4.62 4.17 -10.44
N GLU A 39 -5.36 3.76 -11.47
CA GLU A 39 -6.36 4.61 -12.12
C GLU A 39 -7.54 4.92 -11.20
N GLN A 40 -8.08 3.91 -10.52
CA GLN A 40 -9.22 4.13 -9.61
C GLN A 40 -8.77 4.77 -8.29
N GLY A 41 -7.54 4.48 -7.83
CA GLY A 41 -6.95 5.11 -6.66
C GLY A 41 -6.61 6.59 -6.84
N ALA A 42 -6.53 7.07 -8.08
CA ALA A 42 -6.29 8.48 -8.38
C ALA A 42 -7.41 9.40 -7.89
N ASP A 43 -8.64 8.89 -7.71
CA ASP A 43 -9.79 9.69 -7.25
C ASP A 43 -9.57 10.34 -5.87
N ASN A 44 -8.89 9.64 -4.94
CA ASN A 44 -8.54 10.17 -3.63
C ASN A 44 -7.02 10.28 -3.40
N LEU A 45 -6.22 10.13 -4.46
CA LEU A 45 -4.75 10.13 -4.41
C LEU A 45 -4.15 9.14 -3.40
N LYS A 46 -4.83 8.02 -3.13
CA LYS A 46 -4.30 6.98 -2.23
C LYS A 46 -2.97 6.46 -2.75
N ARG A 47 -2.09 6.09 -1.83
CA ARG A 47 -0.82 5.46 -2.20
C ARG A 47 -1.05 4.06 -2.72
N VAL A 48 -0.41 3.72 -3.84
CA VAL A 48 -0.47 2.39 -4.44
C VAL A 48 0.94 1.86 -4.62
N ARG A 49 1.32 0.89 -3.79
CA ARG A 49 2.58 0.15 -3.92
C ARG A 49 2.30 -1.20 -4.55
N ILE A 50 2.92 -1.44 -5.70
CA ILE A 50 2.82 -2.70 -6.43
C ILE A 50 4.08 -3.51 -6.17
N LEU A 51 3.88 -4.77 -5.80
CA LEU A 51 4.91 -5.80 -5.68
C LEU A 51 4.76 -6.77 -6.87
N ASP A 52 5.77 -7.63 -7.07
CA ASP A 52 5.65 -8.72 -8.02
C ASP A 52 4.43 -9.60 -7.73
N ASP A 53 3.72 -10.07 -8.76
CA ASP A 53 2.53 -10.92 -8.63
C ASP A 53 2.81 -12.22 -7.85
N ARG A 54 4.06 -12.70 -7.95
CA ARG A 54 4.58 -13.86 -7.21
C ARG A 54 5.59 -13.45 -6.14
N HIS A 55 5.35 -12.33 -5.46
CA HIS A 55 6.22 -11.86 -4.40
C HIS A 55 6.41 -12.94 -3.32
N ASP A 56 7.67 -13.19 -2.96
CA ASP A 56 8.02 -14.11 -1.89
C ASP A 56 7.95 -13.41 -0.52
N TRP A 57 6.82 -13.60 0.15
CA TRP A 57 6.54 -13.07 1.47
C TRP A 57 7.37 -13.70 2.59
N SER A 58 8.12 -14.78 2.30
CA SER A 58 9.01 -15.44 3.27
C SER A 58 10.47 -14.98 3.18
N SER A 59 10.78 -14.07 2.25
CA SER A 59 12.13 -13.54 2.09
C SER A 59 12.52 -12.61 3.24
N GLU A 60 13.81 -12.59 3.60
CA GLU A 60 14.37 -11.70 4.64
C GLU A 60 14.09 -10.21 4.39
N SER A 61 13.81 -9.83 3.14
CA SER A 61 13.42 -8.46 2.78
C SER A 61 12.10 -8.01 3.42
N CYS A 62 11.27 -8.95 3.85
CA CYS A 62 10.00 -8.71 4.52
C CYS A 62 10.13 -8.52 6.04
N ASP A 63 11.28 -8.86 6.63
CA ASP A 63 11.47 -8.87 8.10
C ASP A 63 11.74 -7.47 8.68
N GLY A 64 12.04 -6.49 7.83
CA GLY A 64 12.46 -5.15 8.22
C GLY A 64 11.42 -4.04 7.95
N PRO A 65 11.67 -2.81 8.45
CA PRO A 65 10.81 -1.65 8.21
C PRO A 65 10.69 -1.29 6.72
N ASP A 66 11.68 -1.64 5.91
CA ASP A 66 11.68 -1.44 4.45
C ASP A 66 10.55 -2.21 3.76
N ALA A 67 10.05 -3.28 4.38
CA ALA A 67 8.87 -4.02 3.94
C ALA A 67 7.61 -3.14 3.89
N PHE A 68 7.59 -2.00 4.60
CA PHE A 68 6.50 -1.01 4.61
C PHE A 68 6.84 0.27 3.82
N GLY A 69 8.02 0.33 3.19
CA GLY A 69 8.43 1.48 2.39
C GLY A 69 7.40 1.82 1.31
N GLY A 70 7.12 3.12 1.11
CA GLY A 70 6.14 3.60 0.12
C GLY A 70 4.69 3.62 0.59
N VAL A 71 4.38 3.12 1.80
CA VAL A 71 3.06 3.22 2.43
C VAL A 71 3.10 3.76 3.86
N VAL A 72 4.24 4.35 4.26
CA VAL A 72 4.42 5.06 5.54
C VAL A 72 4.54 6.56 5.30
N GLU A 73 3.82 7.36 6.08
CA GLU A 73 3.90 8.82 6.01
C GLU A 73 4.93 9.38 6.98
N TYR A 74 5.77 10.28 6.49
CA TYR A 74 6.72 11.00 7.32
C TYR A 74 6.13 12.35 7.68
N LYS A 75 5.81 12.52 8.96
CA LYS A 75 5.44 13.82 9.51
C LYS A 75 6.67 14.47 10.13
N THR A 76 7.31 15.35 9.38
CA THR A 76 8.43 16.16 9.90
C THR A 76 7.87 17.26 10.80
N THR A 77 8.32 17.30 12.06
CA THR A 77 7.96 18.34 13.02
C THR A 77 9.20 19.13 13.43
N TRP A 78 9.06 20.44 13.47
CA TRP A 78 10.11 21.36 13.87
C TRP A 78 9.79 21.90 15.25
N HIS A 79 10.71 21.76 16.19
CA HIS A 79 10.61 22.30 17.54
C HIS A 79 11.95 22.96 17.88
N PRO A 80 11.97 24.15 18.51
CA PRO A 80 13.21 24.76 18.96
C PRO A 80 13.99 23.81 19.87
N LEU A 81 15.27 23.64 19.58
CA LEU A 81 16.22 22.93 20.43
C LEU A 81 17.37 23.89 20.73
N SER A 82 17.74 23.99 22.00
CA SER A 82 19.00 24.63 22.36
C SER A 82 20.14 23.71 21.97
N ALA A 83 21.15 24.24 21.28
CA ALA A 83 22.41 23.55 21.13
C ALA A 83 23.24 23.81 22.39
N GLU A 84 23.62 22.76 23.12
CA GLU A 84 24.80 22.78 24.00
C GLU A 84 26.05 22.43 23.19
#